data_AF-A0A7V3UGS7-F1
#
_entry.id   AF-A0A7V3UGS7-F1
#
_cell.length_a   1.000
_cell.length_b   1.000
_cell.length_c   1.000
_cell.angle_alpha   90.00
_cell.angle_beta   90.00
_cell.angle_gamma   90.00
#
_symmetry.space_group_name_H-M   'P 1'
#
loop_
_entity.id
_entity.type
_entity.pdbx_description
1 polymer ?
#
loop_
_entity_poly.entity_id
_entity_poly.type
_entity_poly.pdbx_seq_one_letter_code
_entity_poly.pdbx_strand_id
1 'polypeptide(L)'
;MSILLGCIADDFTGATDLAGMLVDAGMRTVMTIDVPAHPASLEADAVVIALKSRTIPAQEAVEQSLSALRWLQTRGCRQYFFKYCSTFDSTDKGNIGPVTDALLDALGSNFTIACPAFPKNQRTIYKGYLFVGD
;
A
#
# COMPACT_ATOMS: atom_id res chain seq x y z
N MET A 1 -9.51 15.94 -11.99
CA MET A 1 -9.88 15.75 -10.56
C MET A 1 -8.64 15.28 -9.82
N SER A 2 -8.46 15.67 -8.56
CA SER A 2 -7.32 15.17 -7.74
C SER A 2 -7.63 13.77 -7.22
N ILE A 3 -6.67 12.85 -7.29
CA ILE A 3 -6.79 11.52 -6.69
C ILE A 3 -7.00 11.70 -5.18
N LEU A 4 -7.96 11.00 -4.58
CA LEU A 4 -8.22 11.09 -3.14
C LEU A 4 -7.29 10.15 -2.36
N LEU A 5 -7.16 8.90 -2.81
CA LEU A 5 -6.41 7.84 -2.14
C LEU A 5 -5.32 7.24 -3.04
N GLY A 6 -4.07 7.33 -2.61
CA GLY A 6 -2.93 6.69 -3.25
C GLY A 6 -2.48 5.44 -2.48
N CYS A 7 -2.54 4.28 -3.09
CA CYS A 7 -2.14 3.03 -2.45
C CYS A 7 -0.81 2.53 -3.05
N ILE A 8 0.07 2.03 -2.19
CA ILE A 8 1.33 1.38 -2.58
C ILE A 8 1.22 -0.05 -2.05
N ALA A 9 1.22 -1.04 -2.94
CA ALA A 9 1.09 -2.45 -2.57
C ALA A 9 2.41 -3.20 -2.78
N ASP A 10 2.78 -4.06 -1.84
CA ASP A 10 4.04 -4.80 -1.84
C ASP A 10 4.10 -5.97 -2.83
N ASP A 11 2.94 -6.37 -3.36
CA ASP A 11 2.76 -7.40 -4.37
C ASP A 11 1.58 -7.09 -5.33
N PHE A 12 1.49 -7.88 -6.40
CA PHE A 12 0.42 -7.77 -7.41
C PHE A 12 -0.94 -8.29 -6.92
N THR A 13 -0.95 -9.40 -6.18
CA THR A 13 -2.19 -10.05 -5.73
C THR A 13 -2.90 -9.19 -4.68
N GLY A 14 -2.18 -8.67 -3.70
CA GLY A 14 -2.70 -7.76 -2.69
C GLY A 14 -3.10 -6.40 -3.25
N ALA A 15 -2.44 -5.92 -4.32
CA ALA A 15 -2.89 -4.74 -5.06
C ALA A 15 -4.26 -4.96 -5.71
N THR A 16 -4.45 -6.10 -6.37
CA THR A 16 -5.71 -6.46 -7.04
C THR A 16 -6.85 -6.61 -6.04
N ASP A 17 -6.59 -7.26 -4.90
CA ASP A 17 -7.56 -7.43 -3.81
C ASP A 17 -8.01 -6.06 -3.24
N LEU A 18 -7.05 -5.17 -2.94
CA LEU A 18 -7.36 -3.81 -2.48
C LEU A 18 -8.14 -3.01 -3.53
N ALA A 19 -7.74 -3.07 -4.80
CA ALA A 19 -8.44 -2.37 -5.87
C ALA A 19 -9.90 -2.86 -6.00
N GLY A 20 -10.13 -4.17 -5.90
CA GLY A 20 -11.48 -4.75 -5.88
C GLY A 20 -12.32 -4.24 -4.71
N MET A 21 -11.76 -4.21 -3.50
CA MET A 21 -12.45 -3.68 -2.31
C MET A 21 -12.81 -2.19 -2.45
N LEU A 22 -11.93 -1.38 -3.05
CA LEU A 22 -12.18 0.05 -3.27
C LEU A 22 -13.30 0.27 -4.30
N VAL A 23 -13.33 -0.53 -5.37
CA VAL A 23 -14.41 -0.52 -6.37
C VAL A 23 -15.74 -0.94 -5.75
N ASP A 24 -15.75 -2.03 -4.97
CA ASP A 24 -16.94 -2.50 -4.25
C ASP A 24 -17.47 -1.44 -3.26
N ALA A 25 -16.58 -0.61 -2.71
CA ALA A 25 -16.91 0.51 -1.85
C ALA A 25 -17.28 1.82 -2.60
N GLY A 26 -17.30 1.80 -3.95
CA GLY A 26 -17.76 2.90 -4.80
C GLY A 26 -16.68 3.87 -5.28
N MET A 27 -15.39 3.58 -5.09
CA MET A 27 -14.30 4.41 -5.63
C MET A 27 -13.89 3.95 -7.03
N ARG A 28 -13.88 4.88 -8.00
CA ARG A 28 -13.26 4.61 -9.31
C ARG A 28 -11.76 4.41 -9.09
N THR A 29 -11.29 3.18 -9.31
CA THR A 29 -9.94 2.78 -8.95
C THR A 29 -9.16 2.37 -10.19
N VAL A 30 -7.94 2.90 -10.33
CA VAL A 30 -6.98 2.44 -11.34
C VAL A 30 -5.84 1.72 -10.63
N MET A 31 -5.51 0.52 -11.08
CA MET A 31 -4.31 -0.19 -10.65
C MET A 31 -3.22 -0.06 -11.72
N THR A 32 -1.99 0.19 -11.31
CA THR A 32 -0.81 0.19 -12.18
C THR A 32 0.17 -0.88 -11.74
N ILE A 33 0.91 -1.44 -12.70
CA ILE A 33 2.07 -2.29 -12.42
C ILE A 33 3.29 -1.38 -12.50
N ASP A 34 4.03 -1.32 -11.39
CA ASP A 34 5.12 -0.36 -11.17
C ASP A 34 4.67 1.12 -11.27
N VAL A 35 5.64 2.02 -11.09
CA VAL A 35 5.43 3.46 -11.14
C VAL A 35 5.24 3.90 -12.61
N PRO A 36 4.13 4.57 -12.98
CA PRO A 36 3.89 4.95 -14.37
C PRO A 36 4.91 5.96 -14.90
N ALA A 37 5.49 5.67 -16.08
CA ALA A 37 6.50 6.52 -16.73
C ALA A 37 5.95 7.82 -17.34
N HIS A 38 4.64 7.87 -17.68
CA HIS A 38 4.04 9.00 -18.37
C HIS A 38 3.03 9.75 -17.50
N PRO A 39 2.83 11.06 -17.72
CA PRO A 39 1.77 11.83 -17.11
C PRO A 39 0.43 11.47 -17.79
N ALA A 40 0.03 10.20 -17.79
CA ALA A 40 -1.32 9.83 -18.21
C ALA A 40 -2.31 10.53 -17.27
N SER A 41 -3.31 11.19 -17.86
CA SER A 41 -4.46 11.69 -17.11
C SER A 41 -5.24 10.48 -16.62
N LEU A 42 -5.09 10.13 -15.34
CA LEU A 42 -5.92 9.11 -14.71
C LEU A 42 -7.14 9.80 -14.09
N GLU A 43 -8.30 9.53 -14.62
CA GLU A 43 -9.57 9.90 -13.98
C GLU A 43 -9.97 8.81 -12.99
N ALA A 44 -9.47 8.93 -11.76
CA ALA A 44 -9.72 7.98 -10.69
C ALA A 44 -9.87 8.68 -9.34
N ASP A 45 -10.67 8.09 -8.46
CA ASP A 45 -10.79 8.48 -7.06
C ASP A 45 -9.66 7.86 -6.23
N ALA A 46 -9.23 6.63 -6.59
CA ALA A 46 -8.09 5.95 -6.00
C ALA A 46 -7.11 5.40 -7.07
N VAL A 47 -5.83 5.35 -6.73
CA VAL A 47 -4.80 4.67 -7.53
C VAL A 47 -4.07 3.66 -6.68
N VAL A 48 -3.91 2.43 -7.17
CA VAL A 48 -3.14 1.36 -6.50
C VAL A 48 -1.91 1.04 -7.34
N ILE A 49 -0.72 1.34 -6.84
CA ILE A 49 0.55 0.99 -7.48
C ILE A 49 1.02 -0.36 -6.94
N ALA A 50 1.01 -1.38 -7.79
CA ALA A 50 1.51 -2.71 -7.47
C ALA A 50 3.02 -2.76 -7.68
N LEU A 51 3.78 -3.02 -6.60
CA LEU A 51 5.21 -3.27 -6.64
C LEU A 51 5.51 -4.76 -6.47
N LYS A 52 6.77 -5.14 -6.66
CA LYS A 52 7.28 -6.47 -6.27
C LYS A 52 8.30 -6.31 -5.14
N SER A 53 7.86 -5.71 -4.04
CA SER A 53 8.75 -5.21 -2.98
C SER A 53 8.69 -6.00 -1.67
N ARG A 54 7.87 -7.05 -1.56
CA ARG A 54 7.74 -7.86 -0.34
C ARG A 54 9.04 -8.49 0.15
N THR A 55 9.81 -9.12 -0.74
CA THR A 55 10.94 -10.01 -0.38
C THR A 55 12.29 -9.54 -0.91
N ILE A 56 12.34 -8.37 -1.54
CA ILE A 56 13.60 -7.78 -2.02
C ILE A 56 14.39 -7.15 -0.85
N PRO A 57 15.65 -6.76 -1.02
CA PRO A 57 16.36 -6.02 0.01
C PRO A 57 15.59 -4.78 0.48
N ALA A 58 15.59 -4.52 1.79
CA ALA A 58 14.80 -3.45 2.39
C ALA A 58 15.06 -2.07 1.78
N GLN A 59 16.32 -1.78 1.46
CA GLN A 59 16.70 -0.53 0.80
C GLN A 59 16.01 -0.39 -0.57
N GLU A 60 15.99 -1.44 -1.39
CA GLU A 60 15.33 -1.41 -2.70
C GLU A 60 13.81 -1.26 -2.55
N ALA A 61 13.20 -1.92 -1.56
CA ALA A 61 11.77 -1.77 -1.27
C ALA A 61 11.40 -0.34 -0.85
N VAL A 62 12.26 0.29 -0.03
CA VAL A 62 12.12 1.71 0.36
C VAL A 62 12.23 2.61 -0.87
N GLU A 63 13.24 2.44 -1.71
CA GLU A 63 13.46 3.26 -2.90
C GLU A 63 12.27 3.18 -3.88
N GLN A 64 11.76 1.97 -4.14
CA GLN A 64 10.57 1.77 -4.99
C GLN A 64 9.32 2.41 -4.38
N SER A 65 9.10 2.24 -3.07
CA SER A 65 7.93 2.79 -2.37
C SER A 65 7.96 4.32 -2.33
N LEU A 66 9.12 4.93 -2.11
CA LEU A 66 9.28 6.38 -2.17
C LEU A 66 9.11 6.92 -3.60
N SER A 67 9.51 6.15 -4.62
CA SER A 67 9.22 6.51 -6.02
C SER A 67 7.73 6.53 -6.31
N ALA A 68 7.00 5.51 -5.86
CA ALA A 68 5.55 5.45 -5.95
C ALA A 68 4.87 6.60 -5.19
N LEU A 69 5.33 6.89 -3.97
CA LEU A 69 4.85 8.02 -3.17
C LEU A 69 5.00 9.36 -3.90
N ARG A 70 6.21 9.66 -4.40
CA ARG A 70 6.48 10.91 -5.13
C ARG A 70 5.58 11.04 -6.35
N TRP A 71 5.38 9.95 -7.08
CA TRP A 71 4.47 9.95 -8.22
C TRP A 71 3.03 10.28 -7.79
N LEU A 72 2.52 9.65 -6.73
CA LEU A 72 1.18 9.93 -6.19
C LEU A 72 1.04 11.39 -5.71
N GLN A 73 2.08 11.95 -5.07
CA GLN A 73 2.12 13.36 -4.65
C GLN A 73 1.99 14.31 -5.84
N THR A 74 2.63 14.01 -6.98
CA THR A 74 2.51 14.84 -8.21
C THR A 74 1.08 14.90 -8.76
N ARG A 75 0.20 14.00 -8.32
CA ARG A 75 -1.22 13.93 -8.73
C ARG A 75 -2.19 14.52 -7.70
N GLY A 76 -1.65 15.12 -6.64
CA GLY A 76 -2.45 15.73 -5.59
C GLY A 76 -3.17 14.72 -4.69
N CYS A 77 -2.63 13.51 -4.53
CA CYS A 77 -3.13 12.54 -3.56
C CYS A 77 -3.20 13.15 -2.16
N ARG A 78 -4.33 12.95 -1.47
CA ARG A 78 -4.59 13.50 -0.14
C ARG A 78 -4.29 12.52 0.98
N GLN A 79 -4.48 11.23 0.72
CA GLN A 79 -4.25 10.16 1.68
C GLN A 79 -3.47 9.02 1.02
N TYR A 80 -2.67 8.31 1.83
CA TYR A 80 -1.83 7.22 1.39
C TYR A 80 -2.13 5.94 2.15
N PHE A 81 -2.09 4.80 1.46
CA PHE A 81 -2.30 3.47 2.05
C PHE A 81 -1.17 2.54 1.65
N PHE A 82 -0.36 2.11 2.61
CA PHE A 82 0.64 1.08 2.37
C PHE A 82 0.02 -0.30 2.60
N LYS A 83 -0.16 -1.06 1.51
CA LYS A 83 -0.78 -2.38 1.51
C LYS A 83 0.29 -3.47 1.53
N TYR A 84 0.25 -4.29 2.57
CA TYR A 84 1.04 -5.52 2.72
C TYR A 84 0.13 -6.72 3.01
N CYS A 85 0.70 -7.91 3.12
CA CYS A 85 -0.06 -9.15 3.28
C CYS A 85 -0.85 -9.22 4.61
N SER A 86 -2.04 -9.81 4.58
CA SER A 86 -2.89 -10.02 5.78
C SER A 86 -2.29 -11.00 6.81
N THR A 87 -1.27 -11.76 6.42
CA THR A 87 -0.49 -12.63 7.30
C THR A 87 0.82 -12.00 7.78
N PHE A 88 0.99 -10.70 7.53
CA PHE A 88 2.14 -9.91 7.96
C PHE A 88 3.51 -10.42 7.45
N ASP A 89 3.50 -11.02 6.25
CA ASP A 89 4.65 -11.62 5.58
C ASP A 89 5.86 -10.69 5.56
N SER A 90 6.84 -10.99 6.42
CA SER A 90 8.07 -10.22 6.59
C SER A 90 9.10 -11.05 7.35
N THR A 91 10.31 -10.52 7.44
CA THR A 91 11.37 -11.02 8.33
C THR A 91 11.79 -9.90 9.28
N ASP A 92 12.69 -10.18 10.23
CA ASP A 92 13.30 -9.16 11.08
C ASP A 92 13.99 -8.03 10.28
N LYS A 93 14.33 -8.29 9.01
CA LYS A 93 14.93 -7.31 8.10
C LYS A 93 13.90 -6.48 7.33
N GLY A 94 12.61 -6.77 7.45
CA GLY A 94 11.53 -6.06 6.76
C GLY A 94 10.74 -6.92 5.76
N ASN A 95 9.97 -6.32 4.85
CA ASN A 95 10.05 -4.89 4.43
C ASN A 95 8.99 -3.96 5.02
N ILE A 96 8.02 -4.48 5.79
CA ILE A 96 6.89 -3.67 6.31
C ILE A 96 7.39 -2.48 7.14
N GLY A 97 8.24 -2.73 8.13
CA GLY A 97 8.80 -1.68 9.00
C GLY A 97 9.60 -0.61 8.23
N PRO A 98 10.70 -0.99 7.55
CA PRO A 98 11.55 -0.03 6.83
C PRO A 98 10.80 0.84 5.81
N VAL A 99 9.85 0.26 5.07
CA VAL A 99 9.02 1.02 4.13
C VAL A 99 8.08 1.97 4.87
N THR A 100 7.45 1.53 5.96
CA THR A 100 6.55 2.37 6.77
C THR A 100 7.29 3.59 7.33
N ASP A 101 8.47 3.38 7.92
CA ASP A 101 9.29 4.45 8.49
C ASP A 101 9.68 5.47 7.41
N ALA A 102 10.16 5.00 6.26
CA ALA A 102 10.53 5.88 5.15
C ALA A 102 9.33 6.68 4.59
N LEU A 103 8.14 6.07 4.52
CA LEU A 103 6.92 6.74 4.09
C LEU A 103 6.48 7.80 5.11
N LEU A 104 6.56 7.51 6.41
CA LEU A 104 6.26 8.46 7.48
C LEU A 104 7.18 9.69 7.42
N ASP A 105 8.49 9.46 7.31
CA ASP A 105 9.49 10.52 7.17
C ASP A 105 9.21 11.40 5.95
N ALA A 106 8.94 10.80 4.78
CA ALA A 106 8.66 11.52 3.54
C ALA A 106 7.32 12.28 3.56
N LEU A 107 6.36 11.84 4.38
CA LEU A 107 5.07 12.50 4.58
C LEU A 107 5.09 13.53 5.71
N GLY A 108 6.17 13.63 6.48
CA GLY A 108 6.24 14.47 7.67
C GLY A 108 5.27 14.04 8.77
N SER A 109 4.92 12.76 8.83
CA SER A 109 4.07 12.19 9.88
C SER A 109 4.92 11.43 10.89
N ASN A 110 4.52 11.44 12.16
CA ASN A 110 5.20 10.72 13.25
C ASN A 110 4.42 9.49 13.74
N PHE A 111 3.28 9.17 13.11
CA PHE A 111 2.41 8.09 13.56
C PHE A 111 1.59 7.50 12.41
N THR A 112 1.39 6.18 12.46
CA THR A 112 0.44 5.44 11.62
C THR A 112 -0.02 4.16 12.34
N ILE A 113 -1.03 3.49 11.76
CA ILE A 113 -1.50 2.18 12.22
C ILE A 113 -0.89 1.05 11.38
N ALA A 114 -0.74 -0.12 12.00
CA ALA A 114 -0.47 -1.37 11.29
C ALA A 114 -1.60 -2.37 11.58
N CYS A 115 -2.38 -2.73 10.56
CA CYS A 115 -3.55 -3.58 10.72
C CYS A 115 -3.69 -4.55 9.53
N PRO A 116 -3.09 -5.75 9.62
CA PRO A 116 -3.27 -6.80 8.62
C PRO A 116 -4.61 -7.57 8.76
N ALA A 117 -5.47 -7.22 9.73
CA ALA A 117 -6.71 -7.93 9.97
C ALA A 117 -7.63 -7.91 8.73
N PHE A 118 -8.17 -9.07 8.38
CA PHE A 118 -9.15 -9.22 7.32
C PHE A 118 -10.17 -10.32 7.72
N PRO A 119 -11.20 -9.97 8.52
CA PRO A 119 -12.13 -10.97 9.08
C PRO A 119 -12.89 -11.79 8.04
N LYS A 120 -13.23 -11.22 6.87
CA LYS A 120 -13.84 -11.95 5.74
C LYS A 120 -12.98 -13.14 5.30
N ASN A 121 -11.66 -13.01 5.42
CA ASN A 121 -10.69 -14.05 5.14
C ASN A 121 -10.12 -14.67 6.42
N GLN A 122 -10.82 -14.61 7.56
CA GLN A 122 -10.41 -15.22 8.83
C GLN A 122 -9.06 -14.74 9.39
N ARG A 123 -8.66 -13.50 9.10
CA ARG A 123 -7.50 -12.86 9.73
C ARG A 123 -8.00 -11.90 10.80
N THR A 124 -7.73 -12.17 12.08
CA THR A 124 -8.18 -11.36 13.22
C THR A 124 -7.01 -10.94 14.09
N ILE A 125 -7.14 -9.81 14.79
CA ILE A 125 -6.12 -9.33 15.73
C ILE A 125 -6.76 -9.15 17.10
N TYR A 126 -6.18 -9.77 18.12
CA TYR A 126 -6.59 -9.60 19.51
C TYR A 126 -5.38 -9.28 20.38
N LYS A 127 -5.41 -8.13 21.07
CA LYS A 127 -4.28 -7.64 21.89
C LYS A 127 -2.92 -7.63 21.17
N GLY A 128 -2.93 -7.36 19.86
CA GLY A 128 -1.72 -7.34 19.02
C GLY A 128 -1.28 -8.71 18.48
N TYR A 129 -1.94 -9.81 18.86
CA TYR A 129 -1.70 -11.12 18.29
C TYR A 129 -2.57 -11.32 17.04
N LEU A 130 -1.94 -11.72 15.94
CA LEU A 130 -2.60 -12.08 14.68
C LEU A 130 -2.98 -13.57 14.69
N PHE A 131 -4.22 -13.86 14.31
CA PHE A 131 -4.77 -15.21 14.19
C PHE A 131 -5.21 -15.47 12.74
N VAL A 132 -5.13 -16.73 12.31
CA VAL A 132 -5.64 -17.22 11.02
C VAL A 132 -6.57 -18.40 11.29
N GLY A 133 -7.87 -18.20 11.12
CA GLY A 133 -8.88 -19.16 11.57
C GLY A 133 -9.24 -18.97 13.05
N ASP A 134 -9.64 -20.06 13.70
CA ASP A 134 -10.09 -20.08 15.10
C ASP A 134 -8.93 -19.94 16.11
#